data_AF-A0A1L7I6P5-F1
#
_entry.id   AF-A0A1L7I6P5-F1
#
_cell.length_a   1.000
_cell.length_b   1.000
_cell.length_c   1.000
_cell.angle_alpha   90.00
_cell.angle_beta   90.00
_cell.angle_gamma   90.00
#
_symmetry.space_group_name_H-M   'P 1'
#
loop_
_entity.id
_entity.type
_entity.pdbx_description
1 polymer ?
#
loop_
_entity_poly.entity_id
_entity_poly.type
_entity_poly.pdbx_seq_one_letter_code
_entity_poly.pdbx_strand_id
1 'polypeptide(L)'
;MKFKTIIRQKAFWKSVFWLGFFFLLVYNFGVMFFETGGIHPSEFIESKIEEAGIVRFLLAQLIGGFCYGFILAFGQFHLNQKKR
;
A
#
# COMPACT_ATOMS: atom_id res chain seq x y z
N MET A 1 -1.36 25.73 8.14
CA MET A 1 -2.37 25.12 9.05
C MET A 1 -3.27 24.01 8.43
N LYS A 2 -2.99 23.46 7.24
CA LYS A 2 -3.93 22.51 6.56
C LYS A 2 -3.69 21.00 6.81
N PHE A 3 -2.53 20.59 7.35
CA PHE A 3 -2.17 19.17 7.56
C PHE A 3 -3.04 18.48 8.62
N LYS A 4 -3.15 19.10 9.80
CA LYS A 4 -3.97 18.60 10.93
C LYS A 4 -5.43 18.40 10.52
N THR A 5 -5.96 19.29 9.69
CA THR A 5 -7.34 19.22 9.20
C THR A 5 -7.58 18.05 8.25
N ILE A 6 -6.58 17.69 7.42
CA ILE A 6 -6.68 16.56 6.49
C ILE A 6 -6.62 15.24 7.25
N ILE A 7 -5.65 15.08 8.15
CA ILE A 7 -5.46 13.83 8.90
C ILE A 7 -6.60 13.57 9.89
N ARG A 8 -7.29 14.62 10.35
CA ARG A 8 -8.45 14.45 11.24
C ARG A 8 -9.71 13.95 10.50
N GLN A 9 -9.70 13.90 9.18
CA GLN A 9 -10.85 13.40 8.40
C GLN A 9 -10.83 11.87 8.34
N LYS A 10 -11.95 11.24 8.73
CA LYS A 10 -12.12 9.80 8.57
C LYS A 10 -11.99 9.35 7.10
N ALA A 11 -12.43 10.21 6.17
CA ALA A 11 -12.32 9.96 4.73
C ALA A 11 -10.85 9.84 4.26
N PHE A 12 -9.93 10.60 4.87
CA PHE A 12 -8.51 10.51 4.55
C PHE A 12 -7.97 9.11 4.88
N TRP A 13 -8.20 8.63 6.10
CA TRP A 13 -7.74 7.29 6.50
C TRP A 13 -8.40 6.16 5.71
N LYS A 14 -9.68 6.33 5.32
CA LYS A 14 -10.34 5.40 4.39
C LYS A 14 -9.62 5.37 3.04
N SER A 15 -9.23 6.52 2.49
CA SER A 15 -8.43 6.59 1.27
C SER A 15 -7.04 5.97 1.45
N VAL A 16 -6.34 6.27 2.55
CA VAL A 16 -5.03 5.66 2.85
C VAL A 16 -5.12 4.14 2.84
N PHE A 17 -6.14 3.58 3.50
CA PHE A 17 -6.34 2.13 3.54
C PHE A 17 -6.62 1.56 2.15
N TRP A 18 -7.55 2.15 1.38
CA TRP A 18 -7.87 1.66 0.04
C TRP A 18 -6.71 1.77 -0.94
N LEU A 19 -5.99 2.90 -0.95
CA LEU A 19 -4.82 3.08 -1.83
C LEU A 19 -3.67 2.15 -1.42
N GLY A 20 -3.40 2.00 -0.14
CA GLY A 20 -2.37 1.08 0.35
C GLY A 20 -2.69 -0.38 0.07
N PHE A 21 -3.95 -0.78 0.27
CA PHE A 21 -4.43 -2.13 -0.04
C PHE A 21 -4.37 -2.44 -1.54
N PHE A 22 -4.80 -1.50 -2.39
CA PHE A 22 -4.72 -1.67 -3.84
C PHE A 22 -3.27 -1.74 -4.33
N PHE A 23 -2.39 -0.91 -3.78
CA PHE A 23 -0.95 -0.97 -4.07
C PHE A 23 -0.36 -2.32 -3.71
N LEU A 24 -0.69 -2.86 -2.53
CA LEU A 24 -0.24 -4.18 -2.12
C LEU A 24 -0.72 -5.27 -3.07
N LEU A 25 -2.00 -5.23 -3.48
CA LEU A 25 -2.52 -6.18 -4.46
C LEU A 25 -1.74 -6.10 -5.77
N VAL A 26 -1.65 -4.92 -6.37
CA VAL A 26 -0.99 -4.73 -7.66
C VAL A 26 0.50 -5.07 -7.60
N TYR A 27 1.19 -4.67 -6.52
CA TYR A 27 2.59 -4.98 -6.32
C TYR A 27 2.82 -6.49 -6.23
N ASN A 28 2.11 -7.19 -5.35
CA ASN A 28 2.27 -8.64 -5.20
C ASN A 28 1.88 -9.38 -6.49
N PHE A 29 0.82 -8.95 -7.17
CA PHE A 29 0.42 -9.55 -8.45
C PHE A 29 1.46 -9.33 -9.54
N GLY A 30 2.02 -8.12 -9.62
CA GLY A 30 3.08 -7.79 -10.57
C GLY A 30 4.33 -8.61 -10.31
N VAL A 31 4.81 -8.63 -9.06
CA VAL A 31 6.00 -9.42 -8.69
C VAL A 31 5.78 -10.90 -8.99
N MET A 32 4.63 -11.47 -8.62
CA MET A 32 4.30 -12.87 -8.92
C MET A 32 4.28 -13.13 -10.43
N PHE A 33 3.69 -12.24 -11.23
CA PHE A 33 3.64 -12.37 -12.68
C PHE A 33 5.05 -12.32 -13.32
N PHE A 34 5.92 -11.43 -12.83
CA PHE A 34 7.27 -11.26 -13.37
C PHE A 34 8.28 -12.29 -12.84
N GLU A 35 8.21 -12.69 -11.57
CA GLU A 35 9.15 -13.63 -10.95
C GLU A 35 8.77 -15.09 -11.26
N THR A 36 7.48 -15.43 -11.21
CA THR A 36 7.01 -16.83 -11.32
C THR A 36 6.50 -17.18 -12.72
N GLY A 37 6.36 -16.19 -13.62
CA GLY A 37 5.86 -16.41 -14.99
C GLY A 37 4.38 -16.84 -15.06
N GLY A 38 3.64 -16.69 -13.96
CA GLY A 38 2.26 -17.15 -13.79
C GLY A 38 1.67 -16.67 -12.46
N ILE A 39 0.37 -16.94 -12.22
CA ILE A 39 -0.31 -16.57 -10.97
C ILE A 39 -0.29 -17.78 -10.03
N HIS A 40 0.76 -17.89 -9.21
CA HIS A 40 0.96 -18.95 -8.21
C HIS A 40 1.09 -18.36 -6.80
N PRO A 41 -0.04 -18.01 -6.14
CA PRO A 41 0.00 -17.27 -4.88
C PRO A 41 0.61 -18.05 -3.72
N SER A 42 0.44 -19.37 -3.71
CA SER A 42 0.99 -20.26 -2.67
C SER A 42 2.51 -20.27 -2.71
N GLU A 43 3.09 -20.52 -3.88
CA GLU A 43 4.56 -20.61 -4.08
C GLU A 43 5.23 -19.25 -3.87
N PHE A 44 4.56 -18.16 -4.26
CA PHE A 44 5.05 -16.81 -4.04
C PHE A 44 5.12 -16.44 -2.55
N ILE A 45 4.10 -16.78 -1.78
CA ILE A 45 4.09 -16.49 -0.35
C ILE A 45 5.11 -17.38 0.37
N GLU A 46 5.20 -18.65 0.02
CA GLU A 46 6.13 -19.62 0.63
C GLU A 46 7.59 -19.22 0.38
N SER A 47 7.94 -18.89 -0.86
CA SER A 47 9.29 -18.42 -1.22
C SER A 47 9.69 -17.13 -0.48
N LYS A 48 8.80 -16.14 -0.39
CA LYS A 48 9.10 -14.88 0.33
C LYS A 48 9.18 -15.08 1.85
N ILE A 49 8.41 -16.01 2.39
CA ILE A 49 8.45 -16.39 3.81
C ILE A 49 9.77 -17.08 4.14
N GLU A 50 10.24 -17.97 3.28
CA GLU A 50 11.47 -18.74 3.48
C GLU A 50 12.72 -17.85 3.34
N GLU A 51 12.70 -16.91 2.40
CA GLU A 51 13.84 -16.03 2.12
C GLU A 51 14.02 -14.88 3.14
N ALA A 52 12.92 -14.22 3.53
CA ALA A 52 12.98 -13.00 4.35
C ALA A 52 12.38 -13.15 5.76
N GLY A 53 11.63 -14.22 6.00
CA GLY A 53 10.84 -14.42 7.21
C GLY A 53 9.47 -13.70 7.18
N ILE A 54 8.44 -14.40 7.67
CA ILE A 54 7.04 -13.93 7.73
C ILE A 54 6.91 -12.52 8.31
N VAL A 55 7.63 -12.24 9.40
CA VAL A 55 7.54 -10.96 10.12
C VAL A 55 8.06 -9.81 9.27
N ARG A 56 9.19 -9.99 8.59
CA ARG A 56 9.78 -8.95 7.73
C ARG A 56 8.91 -8.70 6.51
N PHE A 57 8.35 -9.76 5.92
CA PHE A 57 7.42 -9.65 4.80
C PHE A 57 6.15 -8.88 5.17
N LEU A 58 5.51 -9.23 6.29
CA LEU A 58 4.33 -8.52 6.80
C LEU A 58 4.64 -7.06 7.10
N LEU A 59 5.75 -6.76 7.77
CA LEU A 59 6.14 -5.39 8.08
C LEU A 59 6.45 -4.58 6.81
N ALA A 60 7.13 -5.18 5.83
CA ALA A 60 7.40 -4.53 4.55
C ALA A 60 6.11 -4.20 3.81
N GLN A 61 5.14 -5.10 3.81
CA GLN A 61 3.83 -4.85 3.22
C GLN A 61 3.05 -3.77 3.98
N LEU A 62 3.00 -3.84 5.31
CA LEU A 62 2.30 -2.87 6.15
C LEU A 62 2.88 -1.48 5.98
N ILE A 63 4.22 -1.34 6.07
CA ILE A 63 4.91 -0.06 5.93
C ILE A 63 4.81 0.44 4.49
N GLY A 64 5.07 -0.41 3.49
CA GLY A 64 5.02 -0.03 2.08
C GLY A 64 3.63 0.42 1.64
N GLY A 65 2.60 -0.38 1.95
CA GLY A 65 1.21 -0.04 1.68
C GLY A 65 0.76 1.20 2.44
N PHE A 66 1.13 1.33 3.71
CA PHE A 66 0.82 2.52 4.50
C PHE A 66 1.48 3.77 3.94
N CYS A 67 2.79 3.76 3.66
CA CYS A 67 3.51 4.89 3.10
C CYS A 67 2.94 5.32 1.75
N TYR A 68 2.71 4.37 0.85
CA TYR A 68 2.13 4.66 -0.46
C TYR A 68 0.73 5.26 -0.34
N GLY A 69 -0.15 4.61 0.44
CA GLY A 69 -1.50 5.08 0.69
C GLY A 69 -1.53 6.45 1.34
N PHE A 70 -0.63 6.70 2.30
CA PHE A 70 -0.52 7.97 3.01
C PHE A 70 -0.05 9.10 2.10
N ILE A 71 1.03 8.89 1.35
CA ILE A 71 1.59 9.89 0.44
C ILE A 71 0.56 10.27 -0.63
N LEU A 72 -0.06 9.28 -1.28
CA LEU A 72 -1.01 9.55 -2.35
C LEU A 72 -2.33 10.14 -1.84
N ALA A 73 -2.91 9.60 -0.76
CA ALA A 73 -4.13 10.19 -0.19
C ALA A 73 -3.84 11.63 0.28
N PHE A 74 -2.66 11.89 0.84
CA PHE A 74 -2.29 13.23 1.27
C PHE A 74 -2.18 14.17 0.07
N GLY A 75 -1.52 13.76 -1.00
CA GLY A 75 -1.46 14.49 -2.26
C GLY A 75 -2.85 14.80 -2.83
N GLN A 76 -3.73 13.79 -2.90
CA GLN A 76 -5.10 13.95 -3.40
C GLN A 76 -5.91 14.97 -2.58
N PHE A 77 -5.91 14.85 -1.25
CA PHE A 77 -6.64 15.76 -0.38
C PHE A 77 -6.03 17.18 -0.40
N HIS A 78 -4.71 17.29 -0.51
CA HIS A 78 -4.02 18.57 -0.63
C HIS A 78 -4.35 19.29 -1.94
N LEU A 79 -4.36 18.57 -3.07
CA LEU A 79 -4.74 19.12 -4.38
C LEU A 79 -6.22 19.52 -4.43
N ASN A 80 -7.10 18.71 -3.84
CA ASN A 80 -8.53 19.03 -3.76
C ASN A 80 -8.82 20.28 -2.92
N GLN A 81 -7.98 20.58 -1.91
CA GLN A 81 -8.04 21.82 -1.12
C GLN A 81 -7.51 23.06 -1.85
N LYS A 82 -6.87 22.89 -3.02
CA LYS A 82 -6.37 23.98 -3.88
C LYS A 82 -7.31 24.26 -5.06
N LYS A 83 -8.14 23.28 -5.45
CA LYS A 83 -9.19 23.41 -6.48
C LYS A 83 -10.50 24.03 -5.97
N ARG A 84 -10.70 24.10 -4.65
CA ARG A 84 -11.75 24.89 -3.99
C ARG A 84 -11.15 26.18 -3.48
#